data_AF-A0A1X7S8D6-F1
#
_entry.id   AF-A0A1X7S8D6-F1
#
_cell.length_a   1.000
_cell.length_b   1.000
_cell.length_c   1.000
_cell.angle_alpha   90.00
_cell.angle_beta   90.00
_cell.angle_gamma   90.00
#
_symmetry.space_group_name_H-M   'P 1'
#
loop_
_entity.id
_entity.type
_entity.pdbx_description
1 polymer ?
#
loop_
_entity_poly.entity_id
_entity_poly.type
_entity_poly.pdbx_seq_one_letter_code
_entity_poly.pdbx_strand_id
1 'polypeptide(L)'
;MSPLTDFSYVPDIFTHDTLATGPNTPRAETLPRFGILERQYETDTPEDAFKSQWQRLAKYLQHLNAKAPYEEQYKVLFVARHGEGVHNVKEREVGREQWNEYWSRLEGDGNLTWVDPRLTNRGLEQAKAAGEFWINDSAVDMVPLPQKFFTSPLTRCLQTVEATWADVPMPESQPFQPAKRAFRYRICISNLQD
;
A
#
# COMPACT_ATOMS: atom_id res chain seq x y z
N MET A 1 23.90 0.72 20.82
CA MET A 1 22.83 1.67 20.45
C MET A 1 22.21 1.17 19.15
N SER A 2 20.89 0.99 19.09
CA SER A 2 20.22 0.86 17.80
C SER A 2 20.23 2.25 17.13
N PRO A 3 20.50 2.36 15.82
CA PRO A 3 20.26 3.62 15.13
C PRO A 3 18.76 3.93 15.22
N LEU A 4 18.44 5.08 15.80
CA LEU A 4 17.11 5.68 15.64
C LEU A 4 17.04 6.17 14.20
N THR A 5 16.51 5.33 13.30
CA THR A 5 16.04 5.79 12.00
C THR A 5 14.86 6.70 12.25
N ASP A 6 15.10 8.01 12.18
CA ASP A 6 14.05 9.01 12.13
C ASP A 6 13.33 8.93 10.77
N PHE A 7 12.05 9.27 10.75
CA PHE A 7 11.22 9.22 9.55
C PHE A 7 10.36 10.48 9.48
N SER A 8 10.72 11.38 8.56
CA SER A 8 9.87 12.47 8.09
C SER A 8 9.11 12.06 6.82
N TYR A 9 8.08 12.83 6.48
CA TYR A 9 7.44 12.77 5.16
C TYR A 9 7.69 14.09 4.42
N VAL A 10 7.68 14.04 3.09
CA VAL A 10 7.78 15.24 2.24
C VAL A 10 6.37 15.67 1.86
N PRO A 11 5.90 16.86 2.28
CA PRO A 11 4.55 17.32 1.99
C PRO A 11 4.39 17.82 0.55
N ASP A 12 3.14 18.07 0.18
CA ASP A 12 2.70 18.62 -1.10
C ASP A 12 3.00 17.70 -2.29
N ILE A 13 3.16 16.38 -2.07
CA ILE A 13 3.36 15.39 -3.14
C ILE A 13 2.04 14.67 -3.46
N PHE A 14 1.22 14.40 -2.44
CA PHE A 14 -0.03 13.66 -2.57
C PHE A 14 -1.20 14.47 -2.00
N THR A 15 -2.40 14.31 -2.56
CA THR A 15 -3.62 14.99 -2.08
C THR A 15 -3.94 14.66 -0.61
N HIS A 16 -3.41 13.56 -0.10
CA HIS A 16 -3.66 13.05 1.26
C HIS A 16 -2.99 13.87 2.36
N ASP A 17 -1.98 14.69 2.04
CA ASP A 17 -1.18 15.45 3.01
C ASP A 17 -2.03 16.47 3.82
N THR A 18 -3.20 16.85 3.31
CA THR A 18 -4.15 17.78 3.95
C THR A 18 -5.40 17.12 4.54
N LEU A 19 -5.55 15.79 4.42
CA LEU A 19 -6.74 15.09 4.90
C LEU A 19 -6.72 14.88 6.42
N ALA A 20 -7.87 15.11 7.05
CA ALA A 20 -8.05 14.80 8.46
C ALA A 20 -7.88 13.28 8.70
N THR A 21 -7.16 12.92 9.76
CA THR A 21 -6.94 11.52 10.16
C THR A 21 -7.76 11.18 11.40
N GLY A 22 -8.49 10.05 11.36
CA GLY A 22 -9.23 9.56 12.53
C GLY A 22 -10.14 8.37 12.26
N PRO A 23 -10.79 7.82 13.30
CA PRO A 23 -11.71 6.68 13.14
C PRO A 23 -13.01 7.03 12.36
N ASN A 24 -13.34 8.32 12.26
CA ASN A 24 -14.56 8.84 11.63
C ASN A 24 -14.28 9.71 10.39
N THR A 25 -13.03 9.75 9.90
CA THR A 25 -12.69 10.51 8.69
C THR A 25 -12.89 9.61 7.46
N PRO A 26 -13.24 10.18 6.28
CA PRO A 26 -13.23 9.43 5.03
C PRO A 26 -11.88 8.75 4.80
N ARG A 27 -11.88 7.59 4.12
CA ARG A 27 -10.63 6.98 3.68
C ARG A 27 -10.00 7.86 2.60
N ALA A 28 -8.68 7.97 2.63
CA ALA A 28 -7.93 8.62 1.57
C ALA A 28 -8.14 7.87 0.24
N GLU A 29 -8.72 8.53 -0.76
CA GLU A 29 -8.90 7.97 -2.11
C GLU A 29 -7.56 7.97 -2.84
N THR A 30 -7.09 6.79 -3.23
CA THR A 30 -5.86 6.60 -4.01
C THR A 30 -6.13 6.57 -5.52
N LEU A 31 -7.31 6.98 -5.97
CA LEU A 31 -7.65 7.08 -7.39
C LEU A 31 -7.92 8.54 -7.79
N PRO A 32 -7.53 8.94 -9.02
CA PRO A 32 -6.63 8.24 -9.92
C PRO A 32 -5.16 8.38 -9.47
N ARG A 33 -4.24 7.54 -9.97
CA ARG A 33 -2.77 7.74 -9.89
C ARG A 33 -2.19 7.87 -8.48
N PHE A 34 -2.76 7.15 -7.50
CA PHE A 34 -2.41 7.26 -6.08
C PHE A 34 -2.58 8.67 -5.49
N GLY A 35 -3.39 9.54 -6.09
CA GLY A 35 -3.60 10.91 -5.61
C GLY A 35 -2.38 11.82 -5.75
N ILE A 36 -1.46 11.54 -6.68
CA ILE A 36 -0.32 12.43 -6.95
C ILE A 36 -0.79 13.82 -7.39
N LEU A 37 -0.20 14.87 -6.81
CA LEU A 37 -0.52 16.26 -7.12
C LEU A 37 0.14 16.71 -8.43
N GLU A 38 -0.63 17.37 -9.30
CA GLU A 38 -0.10 18.13 -10.43
C GLU A 38 0.68 19.35 -9.92
N ARG A 39 2.01 19.29 -10.02
CA ARG A 39 2.93 20.34 -9.56
C ARG A 39 4.19 20.37 -10.41
N GLN A 40 4.96 21.45 -10.29
CA GLN A 40 6.33 21.50 -10.78
C GLN A 40 7.32 21.03 -9.70
N TYR A 41 8.42 20.45 -10.16
CA TYR A 41 9.60 20.08 -9.38
C TYR A 41 10.81 20.91 -9.87
N GLU A 42 11.77 21.18 -8.99
CA GLU A 42 13.00 21.92 -9.37
C GLU A 42 13.84 21.23 -10.46
N THR A 43 13.59 19.95 -10.69
CA THR A 43 14.24 19.14 -11.72
C THR A 43 13.57 19.21 -13.08
N ASP A 44 12.37 19.78 -13.20
CA ASP A 44 11.62 19.80 -14.46
C ASP A 44 12.32 20.68 -15.51
N THR A 45 12.43 20.16 -16.73
CA THR A 45 12.94 20.90 -17.89
C THR A 45 11.86 20.93 -18.99
N PRO A 46 11.97 21.78 -20.04
CA PRO A 46 10.96 21.87 -21.09
C PRO A 46 10.65 20.53 -21.79
N GLU A 47 11.61 19.60 -21.82
CA GLU A 47 11.47 18.25 -22.37
C GLU A 47 10.60 17.34 -21.50
N ASP A 48 10.38 17.66 -20.23
CA ASP A 48 9.50 16.91 -19.33
C ASP A 48 8.01 17.28 -19.51
N ALA A 49 7.68 18.24 -20.37
CA ALA A 49 6.29 18.68 -20.62
C ALA A 49 5.37 17.56 -21.15
N PHE A 50 5.94 16.49 -21.71
CA PHE A 50 5.22 15.31 -22.20
C PHE A 50 5.29 14.10 -21.25
N LYS A 51 5.91 14.25 -20.07
CA LYS A 51 6.05 13.17 -19.08
C LYS A 51 4.91 13.19 -18.09
N SER A 52 4.53 12.00 -17.60
CA SER A 52 3.56 11.88 -16.52
C SER A 52 4.08 12.52 -15.23
N GLN A 53 3.17 12.88 -14.34
CA GLN A 53 3.52 13.43 -13.04
C GLN A 53 4.36 12.44 -12.21
N TRP A 54 4.16 11.13 -12.40
CA TRP A 54 4.96 10.07 -11.79
C TRP A 54 6.38 9.97 -12.35
N GLN A 55 6.58 10.15 -13.66
CA GLN A 55 7.92 10.21 -14.26
C GLN A 55 8.70 11.43 -13.76
N ARG A 56 8.03 12.57 -13.61
CA ARG A 56 8.60 13.81 -13.07
C ARG A 56 8.95 13.67 -11.59
N LEU A 57 8.08 13.06 -10.78
CA LEU A 57 8.39 12.68 -9.40
C LEU A 57 9.57 11.70 -9.31
N ALA A 58 9.67 10.70 -10.20
CA ALA A 58 10.79 9.76 -10.23
C ALA A 58 12.13 10.47 -10.54
N LYS A 59 12.15 11.43 -11.48
CA LYS A 59 13.31 12.30 -11.77
C LYS A 59 13.70 13.12 -10.53
N TYR A 60 12.71 13.69 -9.85
CA TYR A 60 12.92 14.48 -8.63
C TYR A 60 13.46 13.64 -7.47
N LEU A 61 12.94 12.43 -7.24
CA LEU A 61 13.43 11.51 -6.21
C LEU A 61 14.86 11.02 -6.47
N GLN A 62 15.24 10.81 -7.74
CA GLN A 62 16.63 10.52 -8.10
C GLN A 62 17.55 11.70 -7.76
N HIS A 63 17.11 12.93 -8.03
CA HIS A 63 17.85 14.14 -7.71
C HIS A 63 18.04 14.36 -6.20
N LEU A 64 16.97 14.18 -5.41
CA LEU A 64 17.04 14.25 -3.95
C LEU A 64 18.03 13.22 -3.39
N ASN A 65 17.91 11.95 -3.78
CA ASN A 65 18.85 10.91 -3.33
C ASN A 65 20.30 11.12 -3.82
N ALA A 66 20.52 11.82 -4.94
CA ALA A 66 21.86 12.14 -5.43
C ALA A 66 22.51 13.32 -4.70
N LYS A 67 21.70 14.21 -4.08
CA LYS A 67 22.15 15.34 -3.26
C LYS A 67 22.21 15.02 -1.76
N ALA A 68 21.46 14.01 -1.30
CA ALA A 68 21.33 13.66 0.10
C ALA A 68 22.67 13.24 0.74
N PRO A 69 22.89 13.54 2.04
CA PRO A 69 23.98 12.94 2.80
C PRO A 69 23.79 11.43 2.94
N TYR A 70 24.85 10.71 3.31
CA TYR A 70 24.86 9.24 3.35
C TYR A 70 23.78 8.63 4.27
N GLU A 71 23.44 9.34 5.36
CA GLU A 71 22.45 8.93 6.35
C GLU A 71 20.98 9.14 5.91
N GLU A 72 20.73 9.83 4.80
CA GLU A 72 19.41 10.28 4.37
C GLU A 72 18.99 9.63 3.04
N GLN A 73 17.74 9.17 2.93
CA GLN A 73 17.22 8.54 1.72
C GLN A 73 15.74 8.83 1.49
N TYR A 74 15.40 9.29 0.29
CA TYR A 74 14.05 9.64 -0.13
C TYR A 74 13.39 8.45 -0.83
N LYS A 75 12.21 8.03 -0.35
CA LYS A 75 11.52 6.81 -0.83
C LYS A 75 10.01 7.04 -0.89
N VAL A 76 9.38 6.47 -1.91
CA VAL A 76 7.92 6.30 -1.95
C VAL A 76 7.57 4.97 -1.28
N LEU A 77 6.53 4.97 -0.46
CA LEU A 77 6.00 3.79 0.23
C LEU A 77 4.54 3.58 -0.16
N PHE A 78 4.23 2.44 -0.76
CA PHE A 78 2.86 2.02 -1.07
C PHE A 78 2.35 1.13 0.09
N VAL A 79 1.20 1.45 0.71
CA VAL A 79 0.81 0.95 2.05
C VAL A 79 -0.70 0.63 2.17
N ALA A 80 -1.07 -0.43 2.92
CA ALA A 80 -2.47 -0.78 3.23
C ALA A 80 -2.76 -1.84 4.28
N ARG A 81 -4.06 -2.14 4.37
CA ARG A 81 -4.68 -3.38 4.83
C ARG A 81 -4.64 -4.50 3.78
N HIS A 82 -4.67 -5.75 4.26
CA HIS A 82 -5.07 -6.94 3.49
C HIS A 82 -6.52 -6.83 2.94
N GLY A 83 -6.87 -7.63 1.93
CA GLY A 83 -8.26 -7.80 1.47
C GLY A 83 -9.18 -8.39 2.56
N GLU A 84 -10.49 -8.50 2.28
CA GLU A 84 -11.46 -9.03 3.25
C GLU A 84 -11.07 -10.44 3.74
N GLY A 85 -10.83 -10.59 5.05
CA GLY A 85 -10.65 -11.89 5.70
C GLY A 85 -11.90 -12.32 6.46
N VAL A 86 -12.03 -13.61 6.79
CA VAL A 86 -13.22 -14.15 7.50
C VAL A 86 -13.54 -13.40 8.81
N HIS A 87 -12.52 -12.93 9.52
CA HIS A 87 -12.70 -12.06 10.71
C HIS A 87 -13.43 -10.73 10.42
N ASN A 88 -13.32 -10.16 9.23
CA ASN A 88 -14.02 -8.92 8.86
C ASN A 88 -15.50 -9.19 8.54
N VAL A 89 -15.83 -10.40 8.08
CA VAL A 89 -17.23 -10.85 7.98
C VAL A 89 -17.83 -10.93 9.38
N LYS A 90 -17.11 -11.50 10.36
CA LYS A 90 -17.58 -11.56 11.75
C LYS A 90 -17.67 -10.18 12.42
N GLU A 91 -16.69 -9.30 12.25
CA GLU A 91 -16.74 -7.88 12.70
C GLU A 91 -18.01 -7.17 12.16
N ARG A 92 -18.38 -7.44 10.90
CA ARG A 92 -19.58 -6.88 10.26
C ARG A 92 -20.88 -7.48 10.79
N GLU A 93 -20.90 -8.78 11.06
CA GLU A 93 -22.06 -9.50 11.62
C GLU A 93 -22.40 -9.03 13.05
N VAL A 94 -21.40 -8.96 13.92
CA VAL A 94 -21.61 -8.69 15.37
C VAL A 94 -21.50 -7.20 15.74
N GLY A 95 -20.97 -6.37 14.84
CA GLY A 95 -20.64 -4.97 15.09
C GLY A 95 -19.29 -4.77 15.78
N ARG A 96 -18.67 -3.61 15.54
CA ARG A 96 -17.30 -3.32 16.01
C ARG A 96 -17.14 -3.33 17.53
N GLU A 97 -18.17 -2.90 18.27
CA GLU A 97 -18.17 -2.88 19.73
C GLU A 97 -18.05 -4.30 20.30
N GLN A 98 -19.03 -5.17 19.99
CA GLN A 98 -19.02 -6.58 20.37
C GLN A 98 -17.79 -7.34 19.84
N TRP A 99 -17.29 -6.97 18.66
CA TRP A 99 -16.04 -7.51 18.13
C TRP A 99 -14.86 -7.21 19.07
N ASN A 100 -14.67 -5.95 19.47
CA ASN A 100 -13.56 -5.52 20.33
C ASN A 100 -13.70 -6.03 21.79
N GLU A 101 -14.93 -6.12 22.30
CA GLU A 101 -15.19 -6.54 23.67
C GLU A 101 -15.06 -8.06 23.87
N TYR A 102 -15.59 -8.84 22.92
CA TYR A 102 -15.77 -10.29 23.09
C TYR A 102 -15.16 -11.10 21.93
N TRP A 103 -15.69 -10.97 20.71
CA TRP A 103 -15.41 -11.95 19.65
C TRP A 103 -13.94 -11.99 19.20
N SER A 104 -13.26 -10.84 19.14
CA SER A 104 -11.83 -10.76 18.78
C SER A 104 -10.88 -11.44 19.77
N ARG A 105 -11.36 -11.81 20.97
CA ARG A 105 -10.60 -12.52 22.00
C ARG A 105 -10.77 -14.04 21.93
N LEU A 106 -11.73 -14.51 21.16
CA LEU A 106 -11.96 -15.92 20.88
C LEU A 106 -11.17 -16.36 19.65
N GLU A 107 -11.01 -17.67 19.47
CA GLU A 107 -10.40 -18.23 18.26
C GLU A 107 -11.38 -18.34 17.09
N GLY A 108 -12.68 -18.43 17.39
CA GLY A 108 -13.76 -18.68 16.44
C GLY A 108 -15.14 -18.77 17.12
N ASP A 109 -16.18 -19.07 16.35
CA ASP A 109 -17.55 -19.36 16.83
C ASP A 109 -17.95 -20.84 16.70
N GLY A 110 -16.99 -21.71 16.37
CA GLY A 110 -17.21 -23.13 16.08
C GLY A 110 -17.52 -23.44 14.62
N ASN A 111 -17.94 -22.45 13.81
CA ASN A 111 -18.11 -22.58 12.36
C ASN A 111 -16.97 -21.90 11.59
N LEU A 112 -16.51 -20.74 12.07
CA LEU A 112 -15.43 -19.95 11.50
C LEU A 112 -14.31 -19.76 12.52
N THR A 113 -13.06 -19.79 12.03
CA THR A 113 -11.85 -19.47 12.82
C THR A 113 -11.27 -18.14 12.35
N TRP A 114 -10.89 -17.29 13.30
CA TRP A 114 -10.20 -16.03 13.07
C TRP A 114 -8.89 -15.87 13.88
N VAL A 115 -8.33 -17.00 14.34
CA VAL A 115 -6.87 -17.16 14.45
C VAL A 115 -6.29 -17.24 13.04
N ASP A 116 -5.27 -16.41 12.78
CA ASP A 116 -4.66 -16.16 11.46
C ASP A 116 -5.57 -16.35 10.23
N PRO A 117 -6.66 -15.57 10.12
CA PRO A 117 -7.72 -15.79 9.15
C PRO A 117 -7.21 -15.69 7.71
N ARG A 118 -7.72 -16.58 6.85
CA ARG A 118 -7.62 -16.50 5.39
C ARG A 118 -8.50 -15.37 4.83
N LEU A 119 -8.21 -14.99 3.59
CA LEU A 119 -9.11 -14.17 2.77
C LEU A 119 -10.42 -14.91 2.45
N THR A 120 -11.50 -14.14 2.27
CA THR A 120 -12.73 -14.61 1.61
C THR A 120 -12.53 -14.62 0.09
N ASN A 121 -13.48 -15.16 -0.68
CA ASN A 121 -13.46 -15.04 -2.15
C ASN A 121 -13.46 -13.56 -2.57
N ARG A 122 -14.30 -12.71 -1.93
CA ARG A 122 -14.27 -11.24 -2.11
C ARG A 122 -12.90 -10.65 -1.77
N GLY A 123 -12.24 -11.12 -0.72
CA GLY A 123 -10.90 -10.68 -0.36
C GLY A 123 -9.83 -11.02 -1.41
N LEU A 124 -9.99 -12.14 -2.13
CA LEU A 124 -9.14 -12.52 -3.27
C LEU A 124 -9.46 -11.68 -4.52
N GLU A 125 -10.74 -11.41 -4.80
CA GLU A 125 -11.18 -10.52 -5.88
C GLU A 125 -10.63 -9.10 -5.68
N GLN A 126 -10.73 -8.55 -4.46
CA GLN A 126 -10.13 -7.27 -4.08
C GLN A 126 -8.61 -7.25 -4.30
N ALA A 127 -7.91 -8.33 -3.96
CA ALA A 127 -6.47 -8.43 -4.16
C ALA A 127 -6.10 -8.46 -5.65
N LYS A 128 -6.88 -9.15 -6.49
CA LYS A 128 -6.69 -9.20 -7.95
C LYS A 128 -6.99 -7.85 -8.61
N ALA A 129 -8.08 -7.18 -8.23
CA ALA A 129 -8.41 -5.84 -8.73
C ALA A 129 -7.29 -4.82 -8.42
N ALA A 130 -6.62 -4.95 -7.28
CA ALA A 130 -5.42 -4.16 -6.98
C ALA A 130 -4.24 -4.47 -7.93
N GLY A 131 -4.12 -5.71 -8.42
CA GLY A 131 -3.13 -6.10 -9.42
C GLY A 131 -3.46 -5.55 -10.82
N GLU A 132 -4.73 -5.61 -11.23
CA GLU A 132 -5.23 -4.99 -12.46
C GLU A 132 -5.00 -3.48 -12.47
N PHE A 133 -5.25 -2.82 -11.33
CA PHE A 133 -4.91 -1.41 -11.12
C PHE A 133 -3.41 -1.14 -11.30
N TRP A 134 -2.53 -1.97 -10.73
CA TRP A 134 -1.08 -1.84 -10.93
C TRP A 134 -0.66 -2.01 -12.40
N ILE A 135 -1.28 -2.95 -13.13
CA ILE A 135 -1.02 -3.15 -14.58
C ILE A 135 -1.45 -1.89 -15.36
N ASN A 136 -2.61 -1.31 -15.06
CA ASN A 136 -3.11 -0.11 -15.72
C ASN A 136 -2.23 1.12 -15.43
N ASP A 137 -2.03 1.47 -14.16
CA ASP A 137 -1.36 2.71 -13.78
C ASP A 137 0.14 2.69 -14.11
N SER A 138 0.80 1.51 -14.11
CA SER A 138 2.18 1.40 -14.61
C SER A 138 2.31 1.56 -16.12
N ALA A 139 1.27 1.22 -16.89
CA ALA A 139 1.25 1.35 -18.35
C ALA A 139 0.78 2.74 -18.84
N VAL A 140 -0.22 3.34 -18.18
CA VAL A 140 -0.85 4.60 -18.59
C VAL A 140 -0.14 5.80 -17.98
N ASP A 141 0.00 5.80 -16.66
CA ASP A 141 0.57 6.92 -15.91
C ASP A 141 2.04 6.72 -15.54
N MET A 142 2.64 5.62 -16.01
CA MET A 142 4.06 5.30 -15.81
C MET A 142 4.45 5.27 -14.33
N VAL A 143 3.54 4.81 -13.46
CA VAL A 143 3.81 4.62 -12.03
C VAL A 143 4.93 3.58 -11.87
N PRO A 144 6.03 3.90 -11.16
CA PRO A 144 7.13 2.96 -10.97
C PRO A 144 6.70 1.80 -10.07
N LEU A 145 6.94 0.57 -10.52
CA LEU A 145 6.66 -0.64 -9.73
C LEU A 145 7.52 -0.66 -8.43
N PRO A 146 7.01 -1.20 -7.32
CA PRO A 146 7.72 -1.24 -6.05
C PRO A 146 9.01 -2.05 -6.14
N GLN A 147 10.11 -1.47 -5.64
CA GLN A 147 11.43 -2.09 -5.73
C GLN A 147 11.68 -3.21 -4.70
N LYS A 148 10.91 -3.22 -3.61
CA LYS A 148 11.02 -4.18 -2.50
C LYS A 148 9.64 -4.48 -1.94
N PHE A 149 9.34 -5.76 -1.80
CA PHE A 149 8.05 -6.23 -1.30
C PHE A 149 8.18 -6.68 0.15
N PHE A 150 7.24 -6.23 0.97
CA PHE A 150 7.21 -6.43 2.40
C PHE A 150 5.80 -6.79 2.83
N THR A 151 5.65 -7.85 3.62
CA THR A 151 4.34 -8.30 4.07
C THR A 151 4.40 -8.85 5.49
N SER A 152 3.27 -8.73 6.20
CA SER A 152 3.03 -9.36 7.49
C SER A 152 3.01 -10.89 7.33
N PRO A 153 3.50 -11.67 8.31
CA PRO A 153 3.49 -13.14 8.21
C PRO A 153 2.09 -13.77 8.26
N LEU A 154 1.04 -12.99 8.53
CA LEU A 154 -0.34 -13.46 8.64
C LEU A 154 -0.87 -13.94 7.28
N THR A 155 -1.57 -15.08 7.26
CA THR A 155 -2.01 -15.80 6.06
C THR A 155 -2.76 -14.90 5.07
N ARG A 156 -3.74 -14.10 5.50
CA ARG A 156 -4.42 -13.13 4.61
C ARG A 156 -3.50 -12.08 3.98
N CYS A 157 -2.44 -11.66 4.65
CA CYS A 157 -1.48 -10.69 4.12
C CYS A 157 -0.56 -11.33 3.07
N LEU A 158 -0.22 -12.61 3.27
CA LEU A 158 0.45 -13.44 2.25
C LEU A 158 -0.47 -13.62 1.04
N GLN A 159 -1.70 -14.10 1.23
CA GLN A 159 -2.66 -14.31 0.15
C GLN A 159 -2.99 -13.00 -0.61
N THR A 160 -3.06 -11.86 0.08
CA THR A 160 -3.27 -10.56 -0.60
C THR A 160 -2.08 -10.24 -1.49
N VAL A 161 -0.84 -10.29 -0.98
CA VAL A 161 0.32 -9.91 -1.78
C VAL A 161 0.61 -10.92 -2.89
N GLU A 162 0.35 -12.20 -2.68
CA GLU A 162 0.45 -13.23 -3.73
C GLU A 162 -0.58 -12.99 -4.85
N ALA A 163 -1.84 -12.70 -4.51
CA ALA A 163 -2.88 -12.46 -5.52
C ALA A 163 -2.75 -11.11 -6.25
N THR A 164 -2.28 -10.05 -5.57
CA THR A 164 -2.07 -8.73 -6.20
C THR A 164 -0.92 -8.72 -7.19
N TRP A 165 0.15 -9.50 -6.95
CA TRP A 165 1.37 -9.46 -7.76
C TRP A 165 1.53 -10.68 -8.69
N ALA A 166 0.54 -11.56 -8.77
CA ALA A 166 0.57 -12.76 -9.61
C ALA A 166 0.71 -12.45 -11.11
N ASP A 167 -0.09 -11.50 -11.59
CA ASP A 167 -0.21 -11.17 -13.02
C ASP A 167 0.49 -9.85 -13.40
N VAL A 168 1.10 -9.14 -12.44
CA VAL A 168 1.80 -7.87 -12.69
C VAL A 168 3.16 -8.15 -13.34
N PRO A 169 3.46 -7.58 -14.53
CA PRO A 169 4.69 -7.87 -15.27
C PRO A 169 5.91 -7.22 -14.59
N MET A 170 6.59 -8.00 -13.74
CA MET A 170 7.82 -7.57 -13.06
C MET A 170 9.06 -7.66 -13.99
N PRO A 171 9.98 -6.69 -13.95
CA PRO A 171 11.26 -6.79 -14.66
C PRO A 171 12.12 -7.96 -14.15
N GLU A 172 12.85 -8.64 -15.05
CA GLU A 172 13.76 -9.74 -14.66
C GLU A 172 14.84 -9.32 -13.65
N SER A 173 15.27 -8.05 -13.70
CA SER A 173 16.20 -7.45 -12.74
C SER A 173 15.59 -7.21 -11.34
N GLN A 174 14.28 -7.36 -11.20
CA GLN A 174 13.50 -7.05 -10.01
C GLN A 174 12.32 -8.02 -9.83
N PRO A 175 12.57 -9.33 -9.66
CA PRO A 175 11.52 -10.32 -9.50
C PRO A 175 10.71 -10.08 -8.23
N PHE A 176 9.42 -10.43 -8.26
CA PHE A 176 8.55 -10.39 -7.09
C PHE A 176 9.05 -11.37 -6.01
N GLN A 177 9.61 -10.83 -4.93
CA GLN A 177 10.11 -11.59 -3.78
C GLN A 177 9.66 -10.93 -2.47
N PRO A 178 8.46 -11.27 -1.93
CA PRO A 178 7.93 -10.67 -0.71
C PRO A 178 8.69 -11.12 0.54
N ALA A 179 9.42 -10.18 1.16
CA ALA A 179 10.07 -10.40 2.44
C ALA A 179 9.05 -10.43 3.57
N LYS A 180 8.80 -11.62 4.12
CA LYS A 180 8.00 -11.82 5.33
C LYS A 180 8.71 -11.15 6.52
N ARG A 181 8.07 -10.16 7.15
CA ARG A 181 8.59 -9.48 8.35
C ARG A 181 7.48 -9.22 9.35
N ALA A 182 7.80 -9.40 10.63
CA ALA A 182 6.93 -9.03 11.73
C ALA A 182 6.93 -7.49 11.92
N PHE A 183 6.32 -6.77 10.99
CA PHE A 183 5.99 -5.36 11.18
C PHE A 183 4.91 -5.25 12.27
N ARG A 184 5.08 -4.31 13.22
CA ARG A 184 3.99 -3.89 14.13
C ARG A 184 2.86 -3.16 13.38
N TYR A 185 3.12 -2.76 12.13
CA TYR A 185 2.19 -2.08 11.24
C TYR A 185 1.77 -3.01 10.09
N ARG A 186 0.46 -3.06 9.79
CA ARG A 186 -0.07 -3.85 8.67
C ARG A 186 0.12 -3.02 7.38
N ILE A 187 0.83 -3.57 6.40
CA ILE A 187 1.24 -2.87 5.16
C ILE A 187 1.01 -3.81 3.94
N CYS A 188 0.05 -3.48 3.06
CA CYS A 188 -0.19 -4.02 1.69
C CYS A 188 -0.43 -2.83 0.69
N ILE A 189 -1.44 -2.84 -0.21
CA ILE A 189 -1.90 -1.66 -1.02
C ILE A 189 -3.44 -1.42 -0.91
N SER A 190 -3.85 -0.13 -0.87
CA SER A 190 -5.11 0.42 -0.27
C SER A 190 -6.38 -0.27 -0.75
N ASN A 191 -7.46 -0.23 0.06
CA ASN A 191 -8.80 -0.54 -0.45
C ASN A 191 -9.12 0.43 -1.60
N LEU A 192 -9.06 -0.07 -2.83
CA LEU A 192 -9.96 0.36 -3.89
C LEU A 192 -11.37 0.04 -3.35
N GLN A 193 -12.15 1.07 -3.03
CA GLN A 193 -13.56 0.91 -2.65
C GLN A 193 -14.38 0.67 -3.93
N ASP A 194 -15.40 -0.19 -3.95
CA ASP A 194 -16.18 -0.79 -2.85
C ASP A 194 -16.14 -2.34 -2.75
#